data_AF-A0A7C7EJF8-F1
#
_entry.id   AF-A0A7C7EJF8-F1
#
_cell.length_a   1.000
_cell.length_b   1.000
_cell.length_c   1.000
_cell.angle_alpha   90.00
_cell.angle_beta   90.00
_cell.angle_gamma   90.00
#
_symmetry.space_group_name_H-M   'P 1'
#
loop_
_entity.id
_entity.type
_entity.pdbx_description
1 polymer ?
#
loop_
_entity_poly.entity_id
_entity_poly.type
_entity_poly.pdbx_seq_one_letter_code
_entity_poly.pdbx_strand_id
1 'polypeptide(L)' 'MYYDYQTEPRRPEHGQPYPPEHQNLQLARAYVLPQTYTKAFPPEEALKQGTLFPELVMPYDKRH' A
#
# COMPACT_ATOMS: atom_id res chain seq x y z
N MET A 1 -37.55 3.23 -11.29
CA MET A 1 -37.12 4.53 -10.76
C MET A 1 -35.61 4.64 -10.93
N TYR A 2 -35.16 5.05 -12.12
CA TYR A 2 -33.76 5.38 -12.37
C TYR A 2 -33.57 6.84 -11.92
N TYR A 3 -32.61 7.10 -11.03
CA TYR A 3 -32.27 8.46 -10.64
C TYR A 3 -31.53 9.12 -11.81
N ASP A 4 -32.15 10.16 -12.37
CA ASP A 4 -31.53 11.04 -13.35
C ASP A 4 -30.44 11.85 -12.63
N TYR A 5 -29.17 11.58 -12.93
CA TYR A 5 -28.07 12.40 -12.47
C TYR A 5 -28.05 13.67 -13.32
N GLN A 6 -28.76 14.71 -12.86
CA GLN A 6 -28.55 16.06 -13.35
C GLN A 6 -27.08 16.43 -13.13
N THR A 7 -26.31 16.46 -14.22
CA THR A 7 -24.95 17.01 -14.26
C THR A 7 -25.02 18.53 -14.19
N GLU A 8 -25.32 19.05 -12.99
CA GLU A 8 -25.05 20.44 -12.66
C GLU A 8 -23.53 20.62 -12.55
N PRO A 9 -22.90 21.57 -13.26
CA PRO A 9 -21.48 21.87 -13.06
C PRO A 9 -21.33 22.39 -11.63
N ARG A 10 -20.58 21.64 -10.81
CA ARG A 10 -20.28 22.02 -9.42
C ARG A 10 -19.71 23.43 -9.41
N ARG A 11 -20.47 24.38 -8.86
CA ARG A 11 -19.99 25.73 -8.58
C ARG A 11 -18.77 25.62 -7.66
N PRO A 12 -17.65 26.32 -7.95
CA PRO A 12 -16.50 26.31 -7.08
C PRO A 12 -16.79 27.22 -5.88
N GLU A 13 -17.48 26.67 -4.88
CA GLU A 13 -17.68 27.32 -3.59
C GLU A 13 -16.36 27.25 -2.81
N HIS A 14 -15.76 28.42 -2.56
CA HIS A 14 -14.70 28.71 -1.57
C HIS A 14 -13.33 28.03 -1.74
N GLY A 15 -12.47 28.68 -2.53
CA GLY A 15 -11.14 29.11 -2.08
C GLY A 15 -10.21 28.11 -1.39
N GLN A 16 -10.29 26.81 -1.67
CA GLN A 16 -9.19 25.92 -1.31
C GLN A 16 -8.00 26.30 -2.19
N PRO A 17 -6.86 26.73 -1.63
CA PRO A 17 -5.66 26.83 -2.43
C PRO A 17 -5.38 25.42 -2.95
N TYR A 18 -5.48 25.24 -4.26
CA TYR A 18 -4.98 24.04 -4.91
C TYR A 18 -3.58 23.81 -4.34
N PRO A 19 -3.26 22.59 -3.85
CA PRO A 19 -1.89 22.31 -3.45
C PRO A 19 -1.00 22.76 -4.60
N PRO A 20 0.07 23.52 -4.31
CA PRO A 20 0.90 24.14 -5.34
C PRO A 20 1.20 23.08 -6.38
N GLU A 21 1.00 23.40 -7.67
CA GLU A 21 1.19 22.42 -8.74
C GLU A 21 2.53 21.74 -8.54
N HIS A 22 2.47 20.52 -8.03
CA HIS A 22 3.64 19.76 -7.69
C HIS A 22 4.11 19.13 -8.98
N GLN A 23 4.62 19.97 -9.88
CA GLN A 23 5.04 19.60 -11.24
C GLN A 23 6.08 18.46 -11.24
N ASN A 24 6.65 18.15 -10.06
CA ASN A 24 7.64 17.10 -9.84
C ASN A 24 7.28 16.07 -8.74
N LEU A 25 6.09 16.09 -8.13
CA LEU A 25 5.72 15.02 -7.19
C LEU A 25 5.14 13.83 -7.94
N GLN A 26 5.59 12.64 -7.54
CA GLN A 26 5.03 11.38 -7.98
C GLN A 26 4.35 10.72 -6.78
N LEU A 27 3.25 10.02 -7.03
CA LEU A 27 2.66 9.15 -6.02
C LEU A 27 3.68 8.11 -5.57
N ALA A 28 3.71 7.82 -4.27
CA ALA A 28 4.55 6.77 -3.73
C ALA A 28 4.24 5.45 -4.44
N ARG A 29 5.28 4.76 -4.91
CA ARG A 29 5.18 3.44 -5.52
C ARG A 29 5.73 2.43 -4.55
N ALA A 30 4.99 1.35 -4.33
CA ALA A 30 5.52 0.21 -3.58
C ALA A 30 6.72 -0.36 -4.34
N TYR A 31 7.86 -0.46 -3.66
CA TYR A 31 9.03 -1.14 -4.19
C TYR A 31 8.94 -2.62 -3.82
N VAL A 32 8.76 -3.48 -4.83
CA VAL A 32 8.68 -4.93 -4.65
C VAL A 32 9.90 -5.54 -5.31
N LEU A 33 10.77 -6.15 -4.52
CA LEU A 33 11.93 -6.88 -5.04
C LEU A 33 11.48 -8.21 -5.65
N PRO A 34 12.12 -8.67 -6.75
CA PRO A 34 11.95 -10.04 -7.22
C PRO A 34 12.39 -11.02 -6.13
N GLN A 35 11.43 -11.70 -5.50
CA GLN A 35 11.72 -12.69 -4.47
C GLN A 35 11.92 -14.06 -5.15
N THR A 36 13.16 -14.55 -5.12
CA THR A 36 13.47 -15.90 -5.61
C THR A 36 13.00 -16.92 -4.59
N TYR A 37 12.31 -17.97 -5.03
CA TYR A 37 11.97 -19.09 -4.15
C TYR A 37 13.25 -19.81 -3.73
N THR A 38 13.59 -19.78 -2.44
CA THR A 38 14.81 -20.40 -1.93
C THR A 38 14.49 -21.62 -1.07
N LYS A 39 14.45 -21.46 0.25
CA LYS A 39 14.14 -22.49 1.23
C LYS A 39 12.75 -22.24 1.78
N ALA A 40 12.06 -23.32 2.12
CA ALA A 40 10.75 -23.26 2.75
C ALA A 40 10.79 -24.02 4.07
N PHE A 41 10.13 -23.45 5.08
CA PHE A 41 9.85 -24.18 6.30
C PHE A 41 8.86 -25.33 6.06
N PRO A 42 8.91 -26.40 6.85
CA PRO A 42 7.80 -27.34 6.96
C PRO A 42 6.50 -26.62 7.34
N PRO A 43 5.32 -27.11 6.92
CA PRO A 43 4.05 -26.42 7.15
C PRO A 43 3.78 -26.03 8.61
N GLU A 44 4.11 -26.91 9.55
CA GLU A 44 3.93 -26.65 10.98
C GLU A 44 4.75 -25.44 11.46
N GLU A 45 5.99 -25.33 10.99
CA GLU A 45 6.90 -24.24 11.37
C GLU A 45 6.54 -22.94 10.65
N ALA A 46 6.16 -23.01 9.37
CA ALA A 46 5.69 -21.86 8.61
C ALA A 46 4.48 -21.18 9.28
N LEU A 47 3.54 -21.98 9.81
CA LEU A 47 2.39 -21.48 10.57
C LEU A 47 2.81 -20.78 11.87
N LYS A 48 3.80 -21.31 12.59
CA LYS A 48 4.33 -20.70 13.82
C LYS A 48 5.02 -19.37 13.54
N GLN A 49 5.80 -19.29 12.46
CA GLN A 49 6.54 -18.08 12.09
C GLN A 49 5.69 -17.03 11.37
N GLY A 50 4.54 -17.42 10.80
CA GLY A 50 3.71 -16.53 9.97
C GLY A 50 4.29 -16.28 8.58
N THR A 51 5.30 -17.05 8.17
CA THR A 51 5.93 -17.00 6.85
C THR A 51 6.44 -18.38 6.45
N LEU A 52 6.30 -18.73 5.17
CA LEU A 52 6.91 -19.93 4.59
C LEU A 52 8.43 -19.78 4.43
N PHE A 53 8.88 -18.54 4.28
CA PHE A 53 10.22 -18.17 3.86
C PHE A 53 11.06 -17.78 5.08
N PRO A 54 12.14 -18.53 5.40
CA PRO A 54 13.01 -18.24 6.53
C PRO A 54 13.62 -16.84 6.51
N GLU A 55 13.92 -16.30 5.33
CA GLU A 55 14.49 -14.97 5.14
C GLU A 55 13.51 -13.82 5.46
N LEU A 56 12.21 -14.12 5.52
CA LEU A 56 11.17 -13.14 5.87
C LEU A 56 10.79 -13.16 7.36
N VAL A 57 11.41 -14.04 8.16
CA VAL A 57 11.19 -14.04 9.61
C VAL A 57 11.76 -12.74 10.17
N MET A 58 10.87 -11.82 10.58
CA MET A 58 11.26 -10.50 11.10
C MET A 58 12.09 -10.64 12.39
N PRO A 59 13.33 -10.14 12.43
CA PRO A 59 14.19 -10.23 13.61
C PRO A 59 14.07 -9.00 14.52
N TYR A 60 12.98 -8.23 14.47
CA TYR A 60 12.87 -7.02 15.26
C TYR A 60 12.81 -7.37 16.75
N ASP A 61 13.96 -7.33 17.41
CA ASP A 61 14.06 -7.29 18.85
C ASP A 61 13.21 -6.11 19.34
N LYS A 62 12.34 -6.40 20.31
CA LYS A 62 11.62 -5.36 21.04
C LYS A 62 12.67 -4.50 21.72
N ARG A 63 12.99 -3.34 21.13
CA ARG A 63 13.83 -2.34 21.79
C ARG A 63 13.13 -1.96 23.09
N HIS A 64 13.77 -2.28 24.21
CA HIS A 64 13.35 -1.95 25.58
C HIS A 64 13.68 -0.50 25.93
#